data_AF-A0A2N8N289-F1
#
_entry.id   AF-A0A2N8N289-F1
#
_cell.length_a   1.000
_cell.length_b   1.000
_cell.length_c   1.000
_cell.angle_alpha   90.00
_cell.angle_beta   90.00
_cell.angle_gamma   90.00
#
_symmetry.space_group_name_H-M   'P 1'
#
loop_
_entity.id
_entity.type
_entity.pdbx_description
1 polymer ?
#
loop_
_entity_poly.entity_id
_entity_poly.type
_entity_poly.pdbx_seq_one_letter_code
_entity_poly.pdbx_strand_id
1 'polypeptide(L)'
;MMDLLLEFAGSGRIGPIHGGMTLNEASEILGPGHPHPAIRMLGERADGYPYNWESLSLDITRNQVSSITLKVWPGGTFTAPSPLDQRHEPQDSTVTKHEFLAALNKAQIGYKDVEIPATDQQSAIHFVNTGVSAIFGFFEESELITLAGNYLISVSKDCTRDIL
;
A
#
# COMPACT_ATOMS: atom_id res chain seq x y z
N MET A 1 4.17 10.02 -5.74
CA MET A 1 3.05 9.11 -5.41
C MET A 1 2.68 8.22 -6.58
N MET A 2 2.03 8.70 -7.65
CA MET A 2 1.50 7.84 -8.71
C MET A 2 2.56 6.90 -9.30
N ASP A 3 3.76 7.39 -9.59
CA ASP A 3 4.86 6.57 -10.11
C ASP A 3 5.21 5.40 -9.18
N LEU A 4 5.22 5.62 -7.86
CA LEU A 4 5.48 4.58 -6.86
C LEU A 4 4.35 3.54 -6.80
N LEU A 5 3.10 3.97 -6.93
CA LEU A 5 1.94 3.07 -6.98
C LEU A 5 2.01 2.18 -8.23
N LEU A 6 2.40 2.75 -9.38
CA LEU A 6 2.56 2.02 -10.64
C LEU A 6 3.76 1.07 -10.59
N GLU A 7 4.89 1.50 -10.01
CA GLU A 7 6.04 0.63 -9.76
C GLU A 7 5.64 -0.56 -8.92
N PHE A 8 4.91 -0.32 -7.83
CA PHE A 8 4.47 -1.38 -6.94
C PHE A 8 3.51 -2.34 -7.64
N ALA A 9 2.48 -1.81 -8.30
CA ALA A 9 1.53 -2.61 -9.07
C ALA A 9 2.22 -3.48 -10.15
N GLY A 10 3.18 -2.90 -10.87
CA GLY A 10 3.87 -3.55 -12.00
C GLY A 10 4.95 -4.55 -11.59
N SER A 11 5.59 -4.38 -10.43
CA SER A 11 6.72 -5.20 -10.01
C SER A 11 6.47 -6.06 -8.76
N GLY A 12 5.47 -5.71 -7.94
CA GLY A 12 5.28 -6.27 -6.61
C GLY A 12 6.33 -5.83 -5.59
N ARG A 13 7.14 -4.83 -5.92
CA ARG A 13 8.21 -4.26 -5.10
C ARG A 13 8.13 -2.73 -5.03
N ILE A 14 8.71 -2.14 -4.00
CA ILE A 14 8.83 -0.69 -3.86
C ILE A 14 10.31 -0.36 -3.65
N GLY A 15 10.99 0.04 -4.72
CA GLY A 15 12.45 0.05 -4.76
C GLY A 15 13.01 -1.33 -4.33
N PRO A 16 13.89 -1.38 -3.31
CA PRO A 16 14.43 -2.64 -2.81
C PRO A 16 13.46 -3.42 -1.90
N ILE A 17 12.33 -2.83 -1.46
CA ILE A 17 11.43 -3.46 -0.48
C ILE A 17 10.57 -4.54 -1.15
N HIS A 18 10.58 -5.75 -0.58
CA HIS A 18 9.82 -6.90 -1.07
C HIS A 18 9.45 -7.88 0.05
N GLY A 19 8.49 -8.75 -0.23
CA GLY A 19 8.08 -9.85 0.66
C GLY A 19 9.25 -10.78 1.01
N GLY A 20 9.28 -11.30 2.23
CA GLY A 20 10.33 -12.19 2.74
C GLY A 20 11.60 -11.51 3.25
N MET A 21 11.79 -10.21 2.97
CA MET A 21 12.85 -9.40 3.58
C MET A 21 12.67 -9.36 5.10
N THR A 22 13.75 -9.38 5.87
CA THR A 22 13.68 -9.25 7.33
C THR A 22 13.34 -7.81 7.76
N LEU A 23 12.79 -7.65 8.96
CA LEU A 23 12.56 -6.31 9.52
C LEU A 23 13.86 -5.49 9.62
N ASN A 24 14.99 -6.15 9.92
CA ASN A 24 16.29 -5.49 10.00
C ASN A 24 16.74 -4.95 8.63
N GLU A 25 16.71 -5.79 7.58
CA GLU A 25 17.04 -5.36 6.21
C GLU A 25 16.15 -4.21 5.74
N ALA A 26 14.84 -4.29 6.00
CA ALA A 26 13.91 -3.21 5.67
C ALA A 26 14.24 -1.91 6.42
N SER A 27 14.63 -2.01 7.70
CA SER A 27 15.00 -0.85 8.53
C SER A 27 16.35 -0.24 8.14
N GLU A 28 17.29 -1.04 7.64
CA GLU A 28 18.56 -0.53 7.08
C GLU A 28 18.33 0.34 5.85
N ILE A 29 17.31 0.01 5.05
CA ILE A 29 16.91 0.81 3.89
C ILE A 29 16.08 2.02 4.33
N LEU A 30 14.99 1.79 5.06
CA LEU A 30 13.93 2.79 5.33
C LEU A 30 14.21 3.67 6.55
N GLY A 31 15.23 3.33 7.35
CA GLY A 31 15.36 3.84 8.72
C GLY A 31 14.40 3.14 9.69
N PRO A 32 14.36 3.57 10.97
CA PRO A 32 13.51 2.94 11.97
C PRO A 32 12.02 3.18 11.69
N GLY A 33 11.23 2.10 11.65
CA GLY A 33 9.78 2.18 11.52
C GLY A 33 9.08 2.47 12.85
N HIS A 34 7.83 2.92 12.77
CA HIS A 34 6.96 3.09 13.92
C HIS A 34 6.18 1.80 14.18
N PRO A 35 6.51 1.02 15.23
CA PRO A 35 5.80 -0.22 15.51
C PRO A 35 4.37 0.08 15.97
N HIS A 36 3.41 -0.74 15.50
CA HIS A 36 2.07 -0.78 16.04
C HIS A 36 2.10 -0.96 17.58
N PRO A 37 1.19 -0.33 18.36
CA PRO A 37 1.18 -0.42 19.83
C PRO A 37 1.19 -1.87 20.36
N ALA A 38 0.52 -2.79 19.67
CA ALA A 38 0.51 -4.21 20.03
C ALA A 38 1.90 -4.84 20.08
N ILE A 39 2.85 -4.39 19.23
CA ILE A 39 4.24 -4.88 19.26
C ILE A 39 4.93 -4.51 20.56
N ARG A 40 4.68 -3.29 21.07
CA ARG A 40 5.23 -2.85 22.36
C ARG A 40 4.64 -3.63 23.53
N MET A 41 3.39 -4.08 23.40
CA MET A 41 2.68 -4.82 24.46
C MET A 41 2.99 -6.32 24.47
N LEU A 42 3.10 -6.93 23.28
CA LEU A 42 3.21 -8.38 23.11
C LEU A 42 4.67 -8.85 22.90
N GLY A 43 5.59 -7.93 22.58
CA GLY A 43 6.99 -8.24 22.30
C GLY A 43 7.13 -9.24 21.15
N GLU A 44 7.90 -10.30 21.36
CA GLU A 44 8.14 -11.38 20.38
C GLU A 44 6.88 -12.14 19.95
N ARG A 45 5.76 -11.99 20.67
CA ARG A 45 4.47 -12.61 20.31
C ARG A 45 3.66 -11.77 19.32
N ALA A 46 4.11 -10.55 18.99
CA ALA A 46 3.45 -9.66 18.06
C ALA A 46 3.71 -10.08 16.61
N ASP A 47 3.12 -11.19 16.19
CA ASP A 47 3.23 -11.71 14.84
C ASP A 47 2.13 -11.13 13.94
N GLY A 48 2.50 -10.71 12.73
CA GLY A 48 1.58 -10.12 11.75
C GLY A 48 1.19 -8.66 12.01
N TYR A 49 1.87 -7.97 12.93
CA TYR A 49 1.59 -6.55 13.20
C TYR A 49 2.45 -5.60 12.36
N PRO A 50 1.93 -4.41 11.99
CA PRO A 50 2.63 -3.49 11.12
C PRO A 50 3.73 -2.69 11.82
N TYR A 51 4.79 -2.43 11.07
CA TYR A 51 5.67 -1.28 11.23
C TYR A 51 5.32 -0.24 10.16
N ASN A 52 5.20 1.03 10.56
CA ASN A 52 4.80 2.12 9.66
C ASN A 52 5.95 3.09 9.38
N TRP A 53 6.09 3.48 8.12
CA TRP A 53 6.92 4.58 7.65
C TRP A 53 6.03 5.50 6.81
N GLU A 54 5.50 6.55 7.43
CA GLU A 54 4.57 7.48 6.77
C GLU A 54 3.39 6.72 6.12
N SER A 55 3.22 6.82 4.79
CA SER A 55 2.17 6.12 4.04
C SER A 55 2.49 4.64 3.74
N LEU A 56 3.71 4.15 4.05
CA LEU A 56 4.10 2.76 3.89
C LEU A 56 3.88 1.98 5.20
N SER A 57 3.31 0.79 5.10
CA SER A 57 3.13 -0.16 6.20
C SER A 57 3.66 -1.53 5.79
N LEU A 58 4.48 -2.14 6.63
CA LEU A 58 4.98 -3.50 6.46
C LEU A 58 4.49 -4.37 7.62
N ASP A 59 3.70 -5.39 7.32
CA ASP A 59 3.34 -6.39 8.34
C ASP A 59 4.49 -7.38 8.47
N ILE A 60 4.86 -7.70 9.71
CA ILE A 60 5.99 -8.57 10.01
C ILE A 60 5.49 -9.87 10.60
N THR A 61 5.74 -10.98 9.92
CA THR A 61 5.47 -12.33 10.39
C THR A 61 6.76 -13.12 10.47
N ARG A 62 7.06 -13.75 11.61
CA ARG A 62 8.30 -14.51 11.85
C ARG A 62 9.57 -13.71 11.48
N ASN A 63 9.59 -12.43 11.84
CA ASN A 63 10.68 -11.48 11.54
C ASN A 63 10.86 -11.17 10.03
N GLN A 64 9.90 -11.54 9.18
CA GLN A 64 9.94 -11.29 7.74
C GLN A 64 8.72 -10.47 7.30
N VAL A 65 8.89 -9.66 6.26
CA VAL A 65 7.81 -8.88 5.63
C VAL A 65 6.81 -9.85 5.00
N SER A 66 5.63 -9.93 5.59
CA SER A 66 4.51 -10.76 5.13
C SER A 66 3.44 -9.95 4.40
N SER A 67 3.44 -8.62 4.53
CA SER A 67 2.58 -7.74 3.75
C SER A 67 3.25 -6.39 3.52
N ILE A 68 3.02 -5.81 2.35
CA ILE A 68 3.44 -4.45 1.99
C ILE A 68 2.18 -3.67 1.63
N THR A 69 1.97 -2.50 2.24
CA THR A 69 0.81 -1.64 1.96
C THR A 69 1.22 -0.18 1.81
N LEU A 70 0.82 0.44 0.70
CA LEU A 70 0.80 1.89 0.51
C LEU A 70 -0.61 2.41 0.79
N LYS A 71 -0.73 3.27 1.80
CA LYS A 71 -1.98 3.93 2.21
C LYS A 71 -2.14 5.23 1.43
N VAL A 72 -3.27 5.38 0.75
CA VAL A 72 -3.57 6.52 -0.13
C VAL A 72 -4.97 7.05 0.16
N TRP A 73 -5.30 7.15 1.44
CA TRP A 73 -6.65 7.51 1.88
C TRP A 73 -7.11 8.84 1.25
N PRO A 74 -8.31 8.93 0.65
CA PRO A 74 -8.77 10.13 -0.03
C PRO A 74 -8.88 11.33 0.92
N GLY A 75 -8.52 12.52 0.44
CA GLY A 75 -8.52 13.75 1.24
C GLY A 75 -7.38 13.85 2.27
N GLY A 76 -6.47 12.87 2.27
CA GLY A 76 -5.28 12.85 3.10
C GLY A 76 -4.03 13.37 2.38
N THR A 77 -2.88 13.09 2.99
CA THR A 77 -1.58 13.28 2.36
C THR A 77 -0.86 11.95 2.22
N PHE A 78 -0.18 11.79 1.09
CA PHE A 78 0.74 10.71 0.82
C PHE A 78 2.18 11.20 1.01
N THR A 79 2.90 10.55 1.91
CA THR A 79 4.34 10.77 2.10
C THR A 79 5.02 9.43 1.97
N ALA A 80 5.88 9.30 0.95
CA ALA A 80 6.74 8.13 0.82
C ALA A 80 7.95 8.26 1.76
N PRO A 81 8.47 7.14 2.29
CA PRO A 81 9.73 7.15 3.02
C PRO A 81 10.85 7.74 2.17
N SER A 82 11.71 8.54 2.79
CA SER A 82 12.88 9.21 2.21
C SER A 82 13.65 8.44 1.14
N PRO A 83 14.00 7.16 1.34
CA PRO A 83 14.80 6.41 0.36
C PRO A 83 14.02 6.01 -0.89
N LEU A 84 12.69 6.09 -0.84
CA LEU A 84 11.76 5.69 -1.90
C LEU A 84 11.21 6.88 -2.70
N ASP A 85 11.33 8.11 -2.20
CA ASP A 85 10.96 9.32 -2.93
C ASP A 85 11.89 10.48 -2.59
N GLN A 86 12.73 10.87 -3.55
CA GLN A 86 13.69 11.97 -3.41
C GLN A 86 13.03 13.35 -3.24
N ARG A 87 11.73 13.47 -3.54
CA ARG A 87 11.01 14.74 -3.36
C ARG A 87 10.71 15.00 -1.89
N HIS A 88 10.46 13.95 -1.09
CA HIS A 88 10.07 14.02 0.33
C HIS A 88 8.90 14.96 0.67
N GLU A 89 8.21 15.50 -0.34
CA GLU A 89 7.13 16.44 -0.16
C GLU A 89 5.81 15.67 -0.04
N PRO A 90 4.97 16.00 0.97
CA PRO A 90 3.61 15.48 1.05
C PRO A 90 2.85 15.77 -0.24
N GLN A 91 2.26 14.73 -0.82
CA GLN A 91 1.44 14.80 -2.02
C GLN A 91 -0.03 14.59 -1.66
N ASP A 92 -0.96 15.18 -2.41
CA ASP A 92 -2.38 14.85 -2.26
C ASP A 92 -2.58 13.35 -2.55
N SER A 93 -3.22 12.63 -1.63
CA SER A 93 -3.53 11.20 -1.79
C SER A 93 -4.88 10.93 -2.45
N THR A 94 -5.62 11.97 -2.81
CA THR A 94 -6.91 11.85 -3.48
C THR A 94 -6.73 11.37 -4.91
N VAL A 95 -6.92 10.07 -5.13
CA VAL A 95 -6.84 9.44 -6.45
C VAL A 95 -8.15 8.74 -6.75
N THR A 96 -8.85 9.15 -7.80
CA THR A 96 -10.07 8.45 -8.24
C THR A 96 -9.73 7.09 -8.85
N LYS A 97 -10.69 6.16 -8.81
CA LYS A 97 -10.58 4.89 -9.54
C LYS A 97 -10.30 5.14 -11.01
N HIS A 98 -10.99 6.11 -11.63
CA HIS A 98 -10.80 6.44 -13.04
C HIS A 98 -9.36 6.87 -13.36
N GLU A 99 -8.79 7.79 -12.58
CA GLU A 99 -7.41 8.27 -12.77
C GLU A 99 -6.40 7.14 -12.60
N PHE A 100 -6.56 6.31 -11.57
CA PHE A 100 -5.65 5.20 -11.33
C PHE A 100 -5.69 4.18 -12.47
N LEU A 101 -6.88 3.79 -12.93
CA LEU A 101 -7.03 2.87 -14.07
C LEU A 101 -6.46 3.47 -15.36
N ALA A 102 -6.66 4.77 -15.61
CA ALA A 102 -6.09 5.46 -16.76
C ALA A 102 -4.55 5.44 -16.72
N ALA A 103 -3.94 5.65 -15.54
CA ALA A 103 -2.51 5.57 -15.35
C ALA A 103 -1.95 4.15 -15.58
N LEU A 104 -2.64 3.12 -15.07
CA LEU A 104 -2.28 1.71 -15.32
C LEU A 104 -2.32 1.36 -16.81
N ASN A 105 -3.38 1.77 -17.51
CA ASN A 105 -3.54 1.54 -18.94
C ASN A 105 -2.44 2.24 -19.75
N LYS A 106 -2.09 3.48 -19.38
CA LYS A 106 -0.98 4.22 -20.01
C LYS A 106 0.37 3.52 -19.79
N ALA A 107 0.59 2.96 -18.60
CA ALA A 107 1.79 2.21 -18.26
C ALA A 107 1.79 0.76 -18.76
N GLN A 108 0.71 0.31 -19.43
CA GLN A 108 0.52 -1.06 -19.92
C GLN A 108 0.59 -2.12 -18.81
N ILE A 109 0.14 -1.78 -17.60
CA ILE A 109 0.08 -2.70 -16.46
C ILE A 109 -1.28 -3.41 -16.47
N GLY A 110 -1.26 -4.72 -16.67
CA GLY A 110 -2.47 -5.54 -16.69
C GLY A 110 -3.04 -5.82 -15.29
N TYR A 111 -4.35 -5.70 -15.16
CA TYR A 111 -5.10 -5.97 -13.92
C TYR A 111 -6.42 -6.70 -14.23
N LYS A 112 -7.05 -7.26 -13.19
CA LYS A 112 -8.39 -7.84 -13.24
C LYS A 112 -9.24 -7.24 -12.14
N ASP A 113 -10.49 -6.87 -12.43
CA ASP A 113 -11.45 -6.52 -11.38
C ASP A 113 -11.76 -7.73 -10.50
N VAL A 114 -11.93 -7.46 -9.22
CA VAL A 114 -12.28 -8.44 -8.19
C VAL A 114 -13.47 -7.92 -7.41
N GLU A 115 -14.50 -8.75 -7.26
CA GLU A 115 -15.59 -8.47 -6.34
C GLU A 115 -15.09 -8.61 -4.89
N ILE A 116 -15.31 -7.58 -4.07
CA ILE A 116 -15.09 -7.66 -2.63
C ILE A 116 -16.46 -7.98 -2.01
N PRO A 117 -16.68 -9.20 -1.49
CA PRO A 117 -18.02 -9.64 -1.04
C PRO A 117 -18.53 -8.90 0.20
N ALA A 118 -17.65 -8.17 0.91
CA ALA A 118 -17.87 -7.72 2.28
C ALA A 118 -18.58 -6.36 2.39
N THR A 119 -18.56 -5.53 1.36
CA THR A 119 -19.24 -4.21 1.34
C THR A 119 -19.57 -3.83 -0.10
N ASP A 120 -20.82 -3.50 -0.36
CA ASP A 120 -21.33 -2.99 -1.65
C ASP A 120 -20.67 -1.66 -2.10
N GLN A 121 -19.95 -1.01 -1.18
CA GLN A 121 -19.26 0.26 -1.40
C GLN A 121 -17.76 0.12 -1.70
N GLN A 122 -17.20 -1.08 -1.73
CA GLN A 122 -15.79 -1.28 -2.08
C GLN A 122 -15.62 -2.13 -3.33
N SER A 123 -14.61 -1.81 -4.12
CA SER A 123 -14.16 -2.64 -5.24
C SER A 123 -12.66 -2.84 -5.17
N ALA A 124 -12.16 -3.93 -5.75
CA ALA A 124 -10.73 -4.16 -5.88
C ALA A 124 -10.36 -4.45 -7.32
N ILE A 125 -9.09 -4.22 -7.62
CA ILE A 125 -8.42 -4.86 -8.76
C ILE A 125 -7.24 -5.68 -8.24
N HIS A 126 -6.90 -6.73 -8.97
CA HIS A 126 -5.79 -7.61 -8.69
C HIS A 126 -4.82 -7.68 -9.88
N PHE A 127 -3.53 -7.57 -9.58
CA PHE A 127 -2.44 -7.61 -10.54
C PHE A 127 -1.87 -9.04 -10.61
N VAL A 128 -2.35 -9.83 -11.57
CA VAL A 128 -2.09 -11.28 -11.66
C VAL A 128 -0.61 -11.63 -11.62
N ASN A 129 0.25 -10.83 -12.24
CA ASN A 129 1.67 -11.13 -12.35
C ASN A 129 2.45 -10.85 -11.07
N THR A 130 1.95 -9.96 -10.21
CA THR A 130 2.68 -9.47 -9.03
C THR A 130 2.01 -9.86 -7.72
N GLY A 131 0.75 -10.31 -7.76
CA GLY A 131 -0.06 -10.57 -6.58
C GLY A 131 -0.50 -9.32 -5.83
N VAL A 132 -0.19 -8.13 -6.35
CA VAL A 132 -0.61 -6.85 -5.78
C VAL A 132 -2.11 -6.69 -5.97
N SER A 133 -2.76 -5.97 -5.07
CA SER A 133 -4.16 -5.58 -5.17
C SER A 133 -4.31 -4.10 -4.83
N ALA A 134 -5.27 -3.45 -5.47
CA ALA A 134 -5.65 -2.07 -5.15
C ALA A 134 -7.11 -2.06 -4.72
N ILE A 135 -7.38 -1.43 -3.58
CA ILE A 135 -8.72 -1.33 -2.99
C ILE A 135 -9.24 0.08 -3.22
N PHE A 136 -10.49 0.16 -3.66
CA PHE A 136 -11.23 1.40 -3.84
C PHE A 136 -12.46 1.38 -2.94
N GLY A 137 -12.85 2.54 -2.44
CA GLY A 137 -14.12 2.73 -1.75
C GLY A 137 -14.89 3.90 -2.32
N PHE A 138 -16.21 3.84 -2.18
CA PHE A 138 -17.09 4.96 -2.48
C PHE A 138 -17.08 5.97 -1.33
N PHE A 139 -16.93 7.25 -1.67
CA PHE A 139 -17.00 8.37 -0.75
C PHE A 139 -18.03 9.37 -1.24
N GLU A 140 -18.82 9.90 -0.31
CA GLU A 140 -19.72 11.03 -0.54
C GLU A 140 -18.95 12.36 -0.54
N GLU A 141 -19.57 13.41 -1.05
CA GLU A 141 -19.02 14.77 -0.99
C GLU A 141 -18.83 15.24 0.46
N SER A 142 -17.68 15.86 0.73
CA SER A 142 -17.31 16.40 2.05
C SER A 142 -16.26 17.52 1.89
N GLU A 143 -15.84 18.14 2.99
CA GLU A 143 -14.74 19.13 2.95
C GLU A 143 -13.43 18.59 2.38
N LEU A 144 -13.21 17.27 2.50
CA LEU A 144 -12.01 16.59 2.02
C LEU A 144 -12.20 15.93 0.64
N ILE A 145 -13.45 15.76 0.19
CA ILE A 145 -13.80 15.06 -1.05
C ILE A 145 -14.78 15.92 -1.84
N THR A 146 -14.30 16.53 -2.92
CA THR A 146 -15.06 17.53 -3.68
C THR A 146 -16.09 16.94 -4.65
N LEU A 147 -16.09 15.62 -4.86
CA LEU A 147 -17.05 14.92 -5.71
C LEU A 147 -17.31 13.52 -5.17
N ALA A 148 -18.57 13.10 -5.09
CA ALA A 148 -18.88 11.73 -4.72
C ALA A 148 -18.35 10.74 -5.78
N GLY A 149 -17.72 9.65 -5.36
CA GLY A 149 -17.10 8.71 -6.29
C GLY A 149 -16.30 7.60 -5.64
N ASN A 150 -15.73 6.74 -6.50
CA ASN A 150 -14.83 5.68 -6.06
C ASN A 150 -13.38 6.20 -6.06
N TYR A 151 -12.72 6.10 -4.92
CA TYR A 151 -11.36 6.54 -4.72
C TYR A 151 -10.48 5.41 -4.23
N LEU A 152 -9.21 5.46 -4.61
CA LEU A 152 -8.20 4.52 -4.17
C LEU A 152 -7.96 4.70 -2.66
N ILE A 153 -7.99 3.60 -1.91
CA ILE A 153 -7.78 3.57 -0.46
C ILE A 153 -6.36 3.08 -0.14
N SER A 154 -5.95 2.00 -0.81
CA SER A 154 -4.66 1.38 -0.61
C SER A 154 -4.24 0.54 -1.81
N VAL A 155 -2.93 0.34 -1.93
CA VAL A 155 -2.33 -0.67 -2.80
C VAL A 155 -1.49 -1.59 -1.92
N SER A 156 -1.72 -2.90 -1.98
CA SER A 156 -1.07 -3.84 -1.08
C SER A 156 -0.71 -5.16 -1.75
N LYS A 157 0.24 -5.88 -1.16
CA LYS A 157 0.61 -7.25 -1.55
C LYS A 157 0.72 -8.10 -0.30
N ASP A 158 -0.08 -9.15 -0.22
CA ASP A 158 0.13 -10.25 0.72
C ASP A 158 1.30 -11.12 0.22
N CYS A 159 2.33 -11.19 1.04
CA CYS A 159 3.58 -11.91 0.79
C CYS A 159 3.71 -13.14 1.70
N THR A 160 2.65 -13.58 2.36
CA THR A 160 2.69 -14.74 3.27
C THR A 160 3.16 -16.02 2.56
N ARG A 161 2.95 -16.14 1.26
CA ARG A 161 3.48 -17.26 0.46
C ARG A 161 4.98 -17.17 0.19
N ASP A 162 5.57 -15.98 0.33
CA ASP A 162 7.00 -15.73 0.10
C ASP A 162 7.85 -16.08 1.35
N ILE A 163 7.20 -16.38 2.49
CA ILE A 163 7.82 -16.72 3.79
C ILE A 163 7.61 -18.19 4.21
N LEU A 164 7.02 -19.02 3.33
CA LEU A 164 6.78 -20.45 3.53
C LEU A 164 7.87 -21.28 2.83
#